data_AF-A0A842UJB8-F1
#
_entry.id   AF-A0A842UJB8-F1
#
_cell.length_a   1.000
_cell.length_b   1.000
_cell.length_c   1.000
_cell.angle_alpha   90.00
_cell.angle_beta   90.00
_cell.angle_gamma   90.00
#
_symmetry.space_group_name_H-M   'P 1'
#
loop_
_entity.id
_entity.type
_entity.pdbx_description
1 polymer ?
#
loop_
_entity_poly.entity_id
_entity_poly.type
_entity_poly.pdbx_seq_one_letter_code
_entity_poly.pdbx_strand_id
1 'polypeptide(L)'
;MEPVYLDNASTTRLAPDVFEAMKLYLTDEYANASSIHAMGQKAKTALEDSRAKIAKYLGAQPSEIIFTSGGTESNNHALKGVLWGSNKKHLITTRIEHDSIMRSAAWLE
;
A
#
# COMPACT_ATOMS: atom_id res chain seq x y z
N MET A 1 -28.96 -22.37 8.27
CA MET A 1 -28.05 -21.75 9.26
C MET A 1 -27.22 -20.73 8.49
N GLU A 2 -27.18 -19.47 8.91
CA GLU A 2 -26.35 -18.48 8.22
C GLU A 2 -24.86 -18.72 8.51
N PRO A 3 -23.98 -18.55 7.51
CA PRO A 3 -22.54 -18.70 7.71
C PRO A 3 -21.99 -17.60 8.63
N VAL A 4 -21.17 -17.98 9.60
CA VAL A 4 -20.45 -17.05 10.49
C VAL A 4 -19.00 -16.94 10.02
N TYR A 5 -18.56 -15.72 9.68
CA TYR A 5 -17.19 -15.47 9.23
C TYR A 5 -16.24 -15.24 10.42
N LEU A 6 -15.27 -16.13 10.59
CA LEU A 6 -14.27 -16.09 11.67
C LEU A 6 -12.82 -16.05 11.14
N ASP A 7 -12.63 -15.56 9.90
CA ASP A 7 -11.33 -15.58 9.20
C ASP A 7 -10.82 -14.17 8.85
N ASN A 8 -10.94 -13.22 9.78
CA ASN A 8 -10.47 -11.84 9.58
C ASN A 8 -8.94 -11.72 9.36
N ALA A 9 -8.19 -12.81 9.62
CA ALA A 9 -6.76 -12.88 9.31
C ALA A 9 -6.49 -12.94 7.79
N SER A 10 -7.41 -13.54 7.02
CA SER A 10 -7.30 -13.63 5.56
C SER A 10 -7.75 -12.34 4.86
N THR A 11 -8.85 -11.74 5.31
CA THR A 11 -9.30 -10.40 4.86
C THR A 11 -10.37 -9.86 5.81
N THR A 12 -10.63 -8.56 5.76
CA THR A 12 -11.67 -7.91 6.55
C THR A 12 -12.79 -7.38 5.66
N ARG A 13 -14.03 -7.44 6.14
CA ARG A 13 -15.16 -6.80 5.47
C ARG A 13 -14.89 -5.30 5.33
N LEU A 14 -15.11 -4.74 4.14
CA LEU A 14 -15.04 -3.31 3.91
C LEU A 14 -16.06 -2.59 4.80
N ALA A 15 -15.59 -1.65 5.63
CA ALA A 15 -16.48 -0.84 6.45
C ALA A 15 -17.34 0.08 5.55
N PRO A 16 -18.64 0.28 5.86
CA PRO A 16 -19.54 1.11 5.05
C PRO A 16 -18.99 2.53 4.81
N ASP A 17 -18.43 3.18 5.83
CA ASP A 17 -17.88 4.53 5.71
C ASP A 17 -16.68 4.60 4.77
N VAL A 18 -15.90 3.51 4.67
CA VAL A 18 -14.78 3.41 3.73
C VAL A 18 -15.32 3.28 2.30
N PHE A 19 -16.37 2.48 2.08
CA PHE A 19 -17.01 2.37 0.78
C PHE A 19 -17.58 3.72 0.31
N GLU A 20 -18.27 4.45 1.18
CA GLU A 20 -18.81 5.77 0.83
C GLU A 20 -17.70 6.78 0.51
N ALA A 21 -16.58 6.77 1.24
CA ALA A 21 -15.43 7.61 0.94
C ALA A 21 -14.77 7.24 -0.41
N MET A 22 -14.70 5.95 -0.75
CA MET A 22 -14.14 5.48 -2.01
C MET A 22 -15.02 5.84 -3.21
N LYS A 23 -16.35 5.76 -3.06
CA LYS A 23 -17.32 5.95 -4.14
C LYS A 23 -17.09 7.25 -4.91
N LEU A 24 -16.85 8.35 -4.21
CA LEU A 24 -16.57 9.66 -4.79
C LEU A 24 -15.46 9.62 -5.87
N TYR A 25 -14.36 8.91 -5.60
CA TYR A 25 -13.22 8.80 -6.51
C TYR A 25 -13.40 7.76 -7.61
N LEU A 26 -14.37 6.85 -7.44
CA LEU A 26 -14.75 5.87 -8.46
C LEU A 26 -15.80 6.42 -9.44
N THR A 27 -16.54 7.48 -9.08
CA THR A 27 -17.63 8.02 -9.90
C THR A 27 -17.36 9.44 -10.38
N ASP A 28 -17.12 10.39 -9.48
CA ASP A 28 -17.18 11.83 -9.80
C ASP A 28 -15.78 12.47 -9.86
N GLU A 29 -14.83 11.99 -9.05
CA GLU A 29 -13.46 12.50 -8.94
C GLU A 29 -12.43 11.55 -9.54
N TYR A 30 -12.70 11.06 -10.74
CA TYR A 30 -11.92 10.03 -11.46
C TYR A 30 -10.74 10.59 -12.28
N ALA A 31 -10.50 11.90 -12.23
CA ALA A 31 -9.52 12.55 -13.10
C ALA A 31 -8.07 12.13 -12.78
N ASN A 32 -7.22 12.16 -13.80
CA ASN A 32 -5.80 11.85 -13.64
C ASN A 32 -5.10 12.89 -12.74
N ALA A 33 -4.51 12.44 -11.64
CA ALA A 33 -3.79 13.29 -10.67
C ALA A 33 -2.53 13.97 -11.24
N SER A 34 -2.03 13.52 -12.40
CA SER A 34 -0.92 14.15 -13.12
C SER A 34 -1.36 15.31 -14.01
N SER A 35 -2.67 15.52 -14.20
CA SER A 35 -3.19 16.61 -15.04
C SER A 35 -3.16 17.96 -14.33
N ILE A 36 -2.81 19.02 -15.06
CA ILE A 36 -2.72 20.40 -14.51
C ILE A 36 -4.07 21.11 -14.35
N HIS A 37 -5.12 20.63 -15.00
CA HIS A 37 -6.45 21.23 -14.92
C HIS A 37 -7.09 21.00 -13.54
N ALA A 38 -8.12 21.79 -13.21
CA ALA A 38 -8.74 21.79 -11.88
C ALA A 38 -9.15 20.39 -11.38
N MET A 39 -9.74 19.55 -12.24
CA MET A 39 -10.10 18.17 -11.84
C MET A 39 -8.89 17.28 -11.48
N GLY A 40 -7.77 17.42 -12.20
CA GLY A 40 -6.55 16.66 -11.90
C GLY A 40 -5.86 17.16 -10.64
N GLN A 41 -5.84 18.48 -10.43
CA GLN A 41 -5.38 19.06 -9.17
C GLN A 41 -6.21 18.58 -7.97
N LYS A 42 -7.54 18.46 -8.13
CA LYS A 42 -8.42 17.91 -7.09
C LYS A 42 -8.06 16.47 -6.72
N ALA A 43 -7.87 15.60 -7.72
CA ALA A 43 -7.43 14.21 -7.51
C ALA A 43 -6.04 14.15 -6.83
N LYS A 44 -5.12 15.02 -7.23
CA LYS A 44 -3.80 15.14 -6.59
C LYS A 44 -3.91 15.54 -5.12
N THR A 45 -4.74 16.53 -4.81
CA THR A 45 -4.98 16.95 -3.41
C THR A 45 -5.51 15.79 -2.56
N ALA A 46 -6.47 15.01 -3.07
CA ALA A 46 -6.99 13.85 -2.35
C ALA A 46 -5.91 12.79 -2.04
N LEU A 47 -4.98 12.57 -2.98
CA LEU A 47 -3.86 11.65 -2.81
C LEU A 47 -2.85 12.16 -1.76
N GLU A 48 -2.53 13.46 -1.78
CA GLU A 48 -1.61 14.07 -0.80
C GLU A 48 -2.22 14.18 0.60
N ASP A 49 -3.52 14.46 0.71
CA ASP A 49 -4.25 14.44 1.98
C ASP A 49 -4.26 13.03 2.59
N SER A 50 -4.46 12.01 1.75
CA SER A 50 -4.38 10.61 2.18
C SER A 50 -2.96 10.25 2.64
N ARG A 51 -1.94 10.72 1.92
CA ARG A 51 -0.53 10.54 2.30
C ARG A 51 -0.23 11.15 3.68
N ALA A 52 -0.67 12.38 3.91
CA ALA A 52 -0.47 13.09 5.18
C ALA A 52 -1.19 12.40 6.35
N LYS A 53 -2.42 11.89 6.13
CA LYS A 53 -3.18 11.13 7.14
C LYS A 53 -2.46 9.84 7.53
N ILE A 54 -2.00 9.06 6.55
CA ILE A 54 -1.26 7.80 6.80
C ILE A 54 0.06 8.09 7.51
N ALA A 55 0.82 9.09 7.03
CA ALA A 55 2.08 9.50 7.66
C ALA A 55 1.89 9.85 9.14
N LYS A 56 0.87 10.67 9.45
CA LYS A 56 0.52 11.02 10.83
C LYS A 56 0.19 9.80 11.68
N TYR A 57 -0.59 8.86 11.15
CA TYR A 57 -0.96 7.63 11.87
C TYR A 57 0.26 6.75 12.17
N LEU A 58 1.23 6.70 11.26
CA LEU A 58 2.46 5.91 11.39
C LEU A 58 3.60 6.64 12.11
N GLY A 59 3.45 7.94 12.41
CA GLY A 59 4.53 8.75 12.99
C GLY A 59 5.67 9.07 12.01
N ALA A 60 5.38 9.08 10.70
CA ALA A 60 6.32 9.35 9.62
C ALA A 60 6.10 10.73 8.98
N GLN A 61 7.03 11.17 8.14
CA GLN A 61 6.84 12.31 7.26
C GLN A 61 6.03 11.91 6.02
N PRO A 62 5.21 12.80 5.45
CA PRO A 62 4.50 12.50 4.20
C PRO A 62 5.43 12.03 3.07
N SER A 63 6.63 12.58 2.97
CA SER A 63 7.65 12.19 1.97
C SER A 63 8.17 10.76 2.12
N GLU A 64 7.95 10.10 3.26
CA GLU A 64 8.35 8.72 3.52
C GLU A 64 7.26 7.70 3.10
N ILE A 65 6.06 8.16 2.74
CA ILE A 65 4.95 7.30 2.35
C ILE A 65 4.93 7.11 0.84
N ILE A 66 5.06 5.84 0.41
CA ILE A 66 4.91 5.42 -0.99
C ILE A 66 3.67 4.54 -1.09
N PHE A 67 2.72 4.90 -1.96
CA PHE A 67 1.57 4.07 -2.26
C PHE A 67 1.98 2.93 -3.21
N THR A 68 1.53 1.71 -2.89
CA THR A 68 1.68 0.51 -3.73
C THR A 68 0.33 -0.18 -3.85
N SER A 69 0.21 -1.20 -4.69
CA SER A 69 -1.03 -2.00 -4.84
C SER A 69 -1.36 -2.86 -3.62
N GLY A 70 -0.42 -3.09 -2.70
CA GLY A 70 -0.64 -3.87 -1.48
C GLY A 70 0.63 -4.40 -0.81
N GLY A 71 0.44 -5.27 0.18
CA GLY A 71 1.54 -5.79 1.00
C GLY A 71 2.59 -6.60 0.22
N THR A 72 2.16 -7.40 -0.76
CA THR A 72 3.09 -8.18 -1.60
C THR A 72 4.03 -7.28 -2.40
N GLU A 73 3.51 -6.22 -3.02
CA GLU A 73 4.32 -5.25 -3.76
C GLU A 73 5.22 -4.46 -2.81
N SER A 74 4.69 -3.97 -1.68
CA SER A 74 5.46 -3.24 -0.67
C SER A 74 6.67 -4.05 -0.18
N ASN A 75 6.46 -5.33 0.13
CA ASN A 75 7.52 -6.22 0.59
C ASN A 75 8.59 -6.46 -0.49
N ASN A 76 8.17 -6.65 -1.76
CA ASN A 76 9.11 -6.77 -2.87
C ASN A 76 9.89 -5.47 -3.09
N HIS A 77 9.21 -4.32 -3.03
CA HIS A 77 9.82 -3.00 -3.19
C HIS A 77 10.89 -2.75 -2.13
N ALA A 78 10.59 -3.06 -0.86
CA ALA A 78 11.54 -2.88 0.25
C ALA A 78 12.77 -3.79 0.15
N LEU A 79 12.59 -5.08 -0.15
CA LEU A 79 13.72 -6.03 -0.21
C LEU A 79 14.53 -5.86 -1.49
N LYS A 80 13.86 -5.98 -2.64
CA LYS A 80 14.53 -5.95 -3.94
C LYS A 80 15.03 -4.55 -4.26
N GLY A 81 14.28 -3.50 -3.90
CA GLY A 81 14.72 -2.11 -4.13
C GLY A 81 16.00 -1.74 -3.38
N VAL A 82 16.31 -2.40 -2.27
CA VAL A 82 17.55 -2.15 -1.50
C VAL A 82 18.70 -3.04 -1.97
N LEU A 83 18.44 -4.31 -2.28
CA LEU A 83 19.50 -5.28 -2.55
C LEU A 83 19.79 -5.50 -4.03
N TRP A 84 18.79 -5.39 -4.91
CA TRP A 84 18.96 -5.66 -6.33
C TRP A 84 19.87 -4.62 -6.97
N GLY A 85 21.04 -5.07 -7.46
CA GLY A 85 22.07 -4.18 -8.02
C GLY A 85 22.98 -3.53 -6.98
N SER A 86 22.81 -3.84 -5.68
CA SER A 86 23.72 -3.39 -4.64
C SER A 86 24.93 -4.32 -4.49
N ASN A 87 26.03 -3.83 -3.91
CA ASN A 87 27.18 -4.67 -3.52
C ASN A 87 26.94 -5.44 -2.21
N LYS A 88 25.78 -5.26 -1.55
CA LYS A 88 25.44 -5.98 -0.32
C LYS A 88 24.91 -7.37 -0.69
N LYS A 89 25.41 -8.39 0.01
CA LYS A 89 25.12 -9.80 -0.30
C LYS A 89 24.52 -10.57 0.87
N HIS A 90 24.22 -9.90 1.98
CA HIS A 90 23.77 -10.57 3.19
C HIS A 90 22.39 -10.07 3.58
N LEU A 91 21.43 -10.99 3.66
CA LEU A 91 20.06 -10.77 4.09
C LEU A 91 19.80 -11.64 5.31
N ILE A 92 19.18 -11.06 6.34
CA ILE A 92 18.77 -11.77 7.55
C ILE A 92 17.24 -11.63 7.66
N THR A 93 16.55 -12.75 7.85
CA THR A 93 15.09 -12.82 8.02
C THR A 93 14.70 -14.00 8.91
N THR A 94 13.41 -14.23 9.16
CA THR A 94 12.93 -15.32 10.03
C THR A 94 12.27 -16.45 9.23
N ARG A 95 12.04 -17.60 9.87
CA ARG A 95 11.36 -18.76 9.23
C ARG A 95 9.83 -18.65 9.21
N ILE A 96 9.27 -17.61 9.81
CA ILE A 96 7.82 -17.44 10.01
C ILE A 96 7.25 -16.27 9.21
N GLU A 97 8.02 -15.71 8.29
CA GLU A 97 7.59 -14.59 7.47
C GLU A 97 6.48 -14.98 6.49
N HIS A 98 5.74 -13.98 6.02
CA HIS A 98 4.80 -14.15 4.92
C HIS A 98 5.53 -14.56 3.62
N ASP A 99 4.82 -15.29 2.75
CA ASP A 99 5.31 -15.78 1.45
C ASP A 99 5.96 -14.68 0.59
N SER A 100 5.44 -13.45 0.65
CA SER A 100 5.99 -12.32 -0.12
C SER A 100 7.39 -11.90 0.33
N ILE A 101 7.77 -12.16 1.59
CA ILE A 101 9.13 -11.94 2.09
C ILE A 101 9.99 -13.15 1.75
N MET A 102 9.54 -14.36 2.10
CA MET A 102 10.30 -15.59 1.87
C MET A 102 10.69 -15.79 0.40
N ARG A 103 9.74 -15.58 -0.53
CA ARG A 103 10.00 -15.68 -1.98
C ARG A 103 10.90 -14.56 -2.49
N SER A 104 10.82 -13.37 -1.90
CA SER A 104 11.69 -12.24 -2.27
C SER A 104 13.13 -12.48 -1.80
N ALA A 105 13.31 -12.97 -0.58
CA ALA A 105 14.61 -13.33 -0.03
C ALA A 105 15.27 -14.45 -0.85
N ALA A 106 14.56 -15.55 -1.12
CA ALA A 106 15.07 -16.66 -1.92
C ALA A 106 15.43 -16.29 -3.37
N TRP A 107 14.82 -15.23 -3.91
CA TRP A 107 15.17 -14.71 -5.23
C TRP A 107 16.45 -13.85 -5.22
N LEU A 108 16.80 -13.28 -4.07
CA LEU A 108 17.96 -12.39 -3.89
C LEU A 108 19.24 -13.12 -3.48
N GLU A 109 19.13 -14.37 -3.04
CA GLU A 109 20.26 -15.29 -2.81
C GLU A 109 20.81 -15.86 -4.12
#